data_AF-A0A383B0P2-F1
#
_entry.id   AF-A0A383B0P2-F1
#
_cell.length_a   1.000
_cell.length_b   1.000
_cell.length_c   1.000
_cell.angle_alpha   90.00
_cell.angle_beta   90.00
_cell.angle_gamma   90.00
#
_symmetry.space_group_name_H-M   'P 1'
#
loop_
_entity.id
_entity.type
_entity.pdbx_description
1 polymer ?
#
loop_
_entity_poly.entity_id
_entity_poly.type
_entity_poly.pdbx_seq_one_letter_code
_entity_poly.pdbx_strand_id
1 'polypeptide(L)'
;ADTVEANEALGFQADQRDYGIGAQILNDLGASKLRVMTNNPRKFVGLSGYGLEVVERVPIEIEPTETTRRYLETKKQKLGHDLTSV
;
A
#
# COMPACT_ATOMS: atom_id res chain seq x y z
N ALA A 1 -10.90 19.15 -1.65
CA ALA A 1 -10.62 17.95 -2.43
C ALA A 1 -9.69 17.07 -1.63
N ASP A 2 -9.96 15.77 -1.58
CA ASP A 2 -9.00 14.79 -1.08
C ASP A 2 -8.08 14.29 -2.20
N THR A 3 -7.13 13.41 -1.87
CA THR A 3 -6.12 12.94 -2.82
C THR A 3 -6.67 12.01 -3.91
N VAL A 4 -7.86 11.45 -3.72
CA VAL A 4 -8.53 10.63 -4.75
C VAL A 4 -9.21 11.56 -5.75
N GLU A 5 -9.98 12.53 -5.25
CA GLU A 5 -10.68 13.53 -6.06
C GLU A 5 -9.71 14.38 -6.89
N ALA A 6 -8.53 14.67 -6.36
CA ALA A 6 -7.48 15.37 -7.08
C ALA A 6 -6.91 14.53 -8.25
N ASN A 7 -6.70 13.23 -8.07
CA ASN A 7 -6.21 12.35 -9.14
C ASN A 7 -7.26 12.18 -10.24
N GLU A 8 -8.52 12.00 -9.87
CA GLU A 8 -9.63 11.87 -10.82
C GLU A 8 -9.83 13.16 -11.64
N ALA A 9 -9.76 14.32 -11.00
CA ALA A 9 -9.84 15.62 -11.69
C ALA A 9 -8.71 15.83 -12.70
N LEU A 10 -7.56 15.19 -12.49
CA LEU A 10 -6.41 15.20 -13.40
C LEU A 10 -6.45 14.07 -14.45
N GLY A 11 -7.49 13.22 -14.43
CA GLY A 11 -7.64 12.09 -15.37
C GLY A 11 -6.77 10.87 -15.02
N PHE A 12 -6.25 10.77 -13.79
CA PHE A 12 -5.40 9.68 -13.33
C PHE A 12 -6.17 8.64 -12.52
N GLN A 13 -5.76 7.37 -12.61
CA GLN A 13 -6.27 6.35 -11.69
C GLN A 13 -5.78 6.60 -10.25
N ALA A 14 -6.55 6.17 -9.27
CA ALA A 14 -6.24 6.30 -7.85
C ALA A 14 -4.93 5.59 -7.43
N ASP A 15 -4.52 4.54 -8.16
CA ASP A 15 -3.22 3.89 -8.03
C ASP A 15 -2.75 3.37 -9.40
N GLN A 16 -1.57 3.80 -9.87
CA GLN A 16 -0.99 3.39 -11.16
C GLN A 16 0.31 2.59 -11.00
N ARG A 17 0.65 2.18 -9.77
CA ARG A 17 1.94 1.54 -9.51
C ARG A 17 1.96 0.11 -10.01
N ASP A 18 3.06 -0.25 -10.67
CA ASP A 18 3.44 -1.63 -11.00
C ASP A 18 4.44 -2.14 -9.94
N TYR A 19 4.14 -3.30 -9.35
CA TYR A 19 4.97 -3.94 -8.32
C TYR A 19 5.88 -5.05 -8.87
N GLY A 20 5.80 -5.37 -10.17
CA GLY A 20 6.54 -6.46 -10.80
C GLY A 20 8.05 -6.28 -10.79
N ILE A 21 8.54 -5.04 -10.89
CA ILE A 21 9.98 -4.76 -10.79
C ILE A 21 10.50 -5.06 -9.38
N GLY A 22 9.77 -4.64 -8.33
CA GLY A 22 10.13 -4.93 -6.95
C GLY A 22 10.12 -6.44 -6.67
N ALA A 23 9.14 -7.15 -7.22
CA ALA A 23 9.05 -8.60 -7.08
C ALA A 23 10.23 -9.33 -7.74
N GLN A 24 10.67 -8.88 -8.93
CA GLN A 24 11.85 -9.43 -9.61
C GLN A 24 13.14 -9.22 -8.81
N ILE A 25 13.33 -8.03 -8.24
CA ILE A 25 14.50 -7.73 -7.38
C ILE A 25 14.52 -8.67 -6.17
N LEU A 26 13.38 -8.85 -5.49
CA LEU A 26 13.29 -9.74 -4.33
C LEU A 26 13.58 -11.20 -4.71
N ASN A 27 13.11 -11.65 -5.87
CA ASN A 27 13.39 -12.98 -6.38
C ASN A 27 14.87 -13.18 -6.73
N ASP A 28 15.52 -12.20 -7.36
CA ASP A 28 16.96 -12.21 -7.66
C ASP A 28 17.81 -12.31 -6.38
N LEU A 29 17.37 -11.65 -5.31
CA LEU A 29 17.96 -11.76 -3.97
C LEU A 29 17.68 -13.10 -3.27
N GLY A 30 16.92 -14.01 -3.88
CA GLY A 30 16.57 -15.33 -3.33
C GLY A 30 15.45 -15.30 -2.29
N ALA A 31 14.68 -14.22 -2.19
CA ALA A 31 13.56 -14.13 -1.27
C ALA A 31 12.36 -14.94 -1.79
N SER A 32 11.68 -15.65 -0.88
CA SER A 32 10.49 -16.46 -1.20
C SER A 32 9.36 -16.29 -0.17
N LYS A 33 9.70 -16.03 1.10
CA LYS A 33 8.76 -15.77 2.18
C LYS A 33 9.02 -14.40 2.79
N LEU A 34 7.99 -13.56 2.84
CA LEU A 34 8.10 -12.15 3.20
C LEU A 34 7.21 -11.79 4.39
N ARG A 35 7.81 -11.07 5.36
CA ARG A 35 7.07 -10.28 6.35
C ARG A 35 6.99 -8.86 5.83
N VAL A 36 5.83 -8.45 5.34
CA VAL A 36 5.67 -7.18 4.60
C VAL A 36 5.22 -6.08 5.53
N MET A 37 6.01 -5.02 5.61
CA MET A 37 5.69 -3.80 6.33
C MET A 37 4.75 -2.89 5.52
N THR A 38 3.48 -2.78 5.92
CA THR A 38 2.47 -2.06 5.15
C THR A 38 1.16 -1.84 5.90
N ASN A 39 0.55 -0.67 5.69
CA ASN A 39 -0.80 -0.36 6.15
C ASN A 39 -1.86 -0.55 5.04
N ASN A 40 -1.47 -0.98 3.84
CA ASN A 40 -2.41 -1.19 2.74
C ASN A 40 -2.35 -2.66 2.26
N PRO A 41 -3.28 -3.52 2.72
CA PRO A 41 -3.29 -4.93 2.36
C PRO A 41 -3.56 -5.22 0.88
N ARG A 42 -4.16 -4.29 0.14
CA ARG A 42 -4.48 -4.48 -1.28
C ARG A 42 -3.24 -4.42 -2.19
N LYS A 43 -2.11 -3.90 -1.71
CA LYS A 43 -0.93 -3.59 -2.54
C LYS A 43 -0.07 -4.77 -2.95
N PHE A 44 -0.30 -5.95 -2.38
CA PHE A 44 0.50 -7.15 -2.66
C PHE A 44 -0.33 -8.29 -3.27
N VAL A 45 -1.58 -7.99 -3.68
CA VAL A 45 -2.35 -8.88 -4.55
C VAL A 45 -1.57 -9.02 -5.86
N GLY A 46 -1.01 -10.21 -6.11
CA GLY A 46 -0.20 -10.50 -7.29
C GLY A 46 1.27 -10.86 -7.01
N LEU A 47 1.79 -10.65 -5.79
CA LEU A 47 3.15 -11.09 -5.44
C LEU A 47 3.32 -12.62 -5.52
N SER A 48 2.25 -13.37 -5.26
CA SER A 48 2.23 -14.82 -5.41
C SER A 48 2.55 -15.28 -6.84
N GLY A 49 2.21 -14.48 -7.85
CA GLY A 49 2.54 -14.74 -9.26
C GLY A 49 4.05 -14.66 -9.55
N TYR A 50 4.83 -14.04 -8.65
CA TYR A 50 6.29 -13.94 -8.73
C TYR A 50 7.00 -14.94 -7.80
N GLY A 51 6.28 -15.93 -7.24
CA GLY A 51 6.86 -16.88 -6.29
C GLY A 51 7.14 -16.30 -4.90
N LEU A 52 6.58 -15.12 -4.59
CA LEU A 52 6.71 -14.46 -3.30
C LEU A 52 5.47 -14.73 -2.43
N GLU A 53 5.67 -15.43 -1.32
CA GLU A 53 4.66 -15.71 -0.31
C GLU A 53 4.71 -14.64 0.78
N VAL A 54 3.61 -13.92 1.00
CA VAL A 54 3.47 -13.03 2.16
C VAL A 54 3.03 -13.86 3.36
N VAL A 55 3.95 -14.09 4.30
CA VAL A 55 3.69 -14.93 5.49
C VAL A 55 3.19 -14.11 6.68
N GLU A 56 3.44 -12.81 6.69
CA GLU A 56 3.00 -11.90 7.75
C GLU A 56 2.86 -10.48 7.20
N ARG A 57 1.87 -9.75 7.69
CA ARG A 57 1.77 -8.30 7.53
C ARG A 57 2.22 -7.64 8.83
N VAL A 58 3.20 -6.76 8.73
CA VAL A 58 3.69 -5.94 9.84
C VAL A 58 3.12 -4.52 9.68
N PRO A 59 2.23 -4.04 10.58
CA PRO A 59 1.76 -2.67 10.54
C PRO A 59 2.92 -1.67 10.70
N ILE A 60 2.83 -0.54 10.00
CA ILE A 60 3.79 0.56 10.06
C ILE A 60 3.03 1.89 10.21
N GLU A 61 2.17 1.96 11.23
CA GLU A 61 1.37 3.13 11.53
C GLU A 61 2.22 4.24 12.18
N ILE A 62 1.86 5.49 11.90
CA ILE A 62 2.42 6.68 12.53
C ILE A 62 1.24 7.48 13.07
N GLU A 63 1.42 8.09 14.24
CA GLU A 63 0.38 8.93 14.83
C GLU A 63 0.04 10.12 13.91
N PRO A 64 -1.25 10.37 13.62
CA PRO A 64 -1.67 11.51 12.84
C PRO A 64 -1.33 12.81 13.55
N THR A 65 -0.84 13.78 12.79
CA THR A 65 -0.78 15.17 13.20
C THR A 65 -2.08 15.87 12.80
N GLU A 66 -2.28 17.10 13.27
CA GLU A 66 -3.43 17.93 12.89
C GLU A 66 -3.56 18.08 11.36
N THR A 67 -2.44 18.17 10.65
CA THR A 67 -2.41 18.34 9.19
C THR A 67 -2.55 17.05 8.40
N THR A 68 -2.17 15.88 8.97
CA THR A 68 -2.20 14.59 8.25
C THR A 68 -3.45 13.75 8.52
N ARG A 69 -4.20 14.06 9.60
CA ARG A 69 -5.40 13.30 10.00
C ARG A 69 -6.37 13.06 8.84
N ARG A 70 -6.82 14.12 8.17
CA ARG A 70 -7.78 14.02 7.05
C ARG A 70 -7.25 13.17 5.88
N TYR A 71 -5.96 13.25 5.60
CA TYR A 71 -5.32 12.47 4.55
C TYR A 71 -5.30 10.97 4.90
N LEU A 72 -4.98 10.64 6.15
CA LEU A 72 -4.96 9.27 6.65
C LEU A 72 -6.37 8.67 6.74
N GLU A 73 -7.37 9.45 7.17
CA GLU A 73 -8.79 9.06 7.13
C GLU A 73 -9.24 8.73 5.70
N THR A 74 -8.89 9.58 4.73
CA THR A 74 -9.17 9.33 3.30
C THR A 74 -8.54 8.00 2.86
N LYS A 75 -7.28 7.76 3.24
CA LYS A 75 -6.58 6.51 2.92
C LYS A 75 -7.26 5.28 3.49
N LYS A 76 -7.76 5.36 4.73
CA LYS A 76 -8.52 4.30 5.40
C LYS A 76 -9.85 4.04 4.69
N GLN A 77 -10.65 5.09 4.51
CA GLN A 77 -12.01 4.99 4.00
C GLN A 77 -12.09 4.68 2.50
N LYS A 78 -11.22 5.30 1.68
CA LYS A 78 -11.33 5.26 0.21
C LYS A 78 -10.26 4.38 -0.46
N LEU A 79 -9.10 4.18 0.16
CA LEU A 79 -7.94 3.51 -0.46
C LEU A 79 -7.58 2.17 0.19
N GLY A 80 -8.44 1.64 1.05
CA GLY A 80 -8.31 0.32 1.67
C GLY A 80 -7.10 0.18 2.60
N HIS A 81 -6.67 1.28 3.21
CA HIS A 81 -5.67 1.20 4.28
C HIS A 81 -6.34 0.70 5.56
N ASP A 82 -5.62 -0.15 6.27
CA ASP A 82 -5.96 -0.60 7.61
C ASP A 82 -5.10 0.21 8.59
N LEU A 83 -5.75 1.16 9.24
CA LEU A 83 -5.17 2.10 10.19
C LEU A 83 -6.06 2.15 11.43
N THR A 84 -5.46 2.13 12.61
CA THR A 84 -6.16 2.20 13.90
C THR A 84 -6.10 3.59 14.53
N SER A 85 -5.10 4.39 14.18
CA SER A 85 -4.86 5.72 14.75
C SER A 85 -5.78 6.85 14.23
N VAL A 86 -6.56 6.58 13.17
CA VAL A 86 -7.49 7.53 12.53
C VAL A 86 -8.87 6.94 12.27
#